data_AF-A0AAI9DUB1-F1
#
_entry.id   AF-A0AAI9DUB1-F1
#
_cell.length_a   1.000
_cell.length_b   1.000
_cell.length_c   1.000
_cell.angle_alpha   90.00
_cell.angle_beta   90.00
_cell.angle_gamma   90.00
#
_symmetry.space_group_name_H-M   'P 1'
#
loop_
_entity.id
_entity.type
_entity.pdbx_description
1 polymer ?
#
loop_
_entity_poly.entity_id
_entity_poly.type
_entity_poly.pdbx_seq_one_letter_code
_entity_poly.pdbx_strand_id
1 'polypeptide(L)'
;MKKLNARAGQGFDHSENSLIDNSVPTMSSLQMVEYINADRKAKSEAEGLAFPCKEYRVLQHKDFLKKTPKVLGGEHSAKFFAQYKDSTGRYLPCYQFPKREACLMAMSYSYELQAAVYDYMEELDRQKGGYLAHTINELQHIVASARQFSDEDSSDAGLRLRKRQDDLVLLERAEYLVKNLSQLPLNFGGGTSGDK
;
A
#
# COMPACT_ATOMS: atom_id res chain seq x y z
N MET A 1 -17.65 -55.39 -10.94
CA MET A 1 -17.73 -54.21 -11.83
C MET A 1 -17.36 -52.97 -11.02
N LYS A 2 -16.18 -52.39 -11.27
CA LYS A 2 -15.61 -51.27 -10.51
C LYS A 2 -16.30 -49.97 -10.96
N LYS A 3 -16.94 -49.26 -10.01
CA LYS A 3 -17.46 -47.91 -10.23
C LYS A 3 -16.30 -46.92 -10.22
N LEU A 4 -16.01 -46.31 -11.36
CA LEU A 4 -15.12 -45.15 -11.45
C LEU A 4 -15.96 -43.92 -11.13
N ASN A 5 -15.81 -43.39 -9.92
CA ASN A 5 -16.33 -42.08 -9.56
C ASN A 5 -15.44 -41.02 -10.21
N ALA A 6 -16.01 -40.24 -11.13
CA ALA A 6 -15.37 -39.08 -11.71
C ALA A 6 -15.17 -38.02 -10.61
N ARG A 7 -13.90 -37.74 -10.30
CA ARG A 7 -13.49 -36.72 -9.34
C ARG A 7 -13.76 -35.36 -9.99
N ALA A 8 -14.74 -34.64 -9.43
CA ALA A 8 -15.03 -33.26 -9.79
C ALA A 8 -13.78 -32.38 -9.65
N GLY A 9 -13.70 -31.37 -10.52
CA GLY A 9 -12.53 -30.58 -10.87
C GLY A 9 -11.55 -30.30 -9.73
N GLN A 10 -10.28 -30.59 -10.01
CA GLN A 10 -9.18 -29.92 -9.34
C GLN A 10 -9.40 -28.42 -9.49
N GLY A 11 -9.72 -27.74 -8.38
CA GLY A 11 -9.41 -26.33 -8.24
C GLY A 11 -7.91 -26.22 -8.42
N PHE A 12 -7.49 -25.64 -9.54
CA PHE A 12 -6.10 -25.27 -9.70
C PHE A 12 -5.81 -24.24 -8.61
N ASP A 13 -4.88 -24.57 -7.73
CA ASP A 13 -4.23 -23.60 -6.86
C ASP A 13 -3.71 -22.48 -7.77
N HIS A 14 -4.37 -21.33 -7.73
CA HIS A 14 -3.81 -20.13 -8.30
C HIS A 14 -2.49 -19.87 -7.57
N SER A 15 -1.40 -19.93 -8.33
CA SER A 15 -0.06 -19.52 -7.91
C SER A 15 -0.16 -18.22 -7.09
N GLU A 16 0.30 -18.25 -5.84
CA GLU A 16 0.29 -17.14 -4.86
C GLU A 16 1.10 -15.90 -5.28
N ASN A 17 1.49 -15.77 -6.55
CA ASN A 17 2.24 -14.65 -7.05
C ASN A 17 1.31 -13.64 -7.74
N SER A 18 1.15 -12.49 -7.07
CA SER A 18 0.42 -11.28 -7.50
C SER A 18 -0.97 -11.07 -6.90
N LEU A 19 -1.15 -11.35 -5.61
CA LEU A 19 -1.98 -10.44 -4.82
C LEU A 19 -1.13 -9.21 -4.50
N ILE A 20 -1.11 -8.22 -5.41
CA ILE A 20 -0.67 -6.88 -5.04
C ILE A 20 -1.62 -6.46 -3.92
N ASP A 21 -1.11 -6.44 -2.69
CA ASP A 21 -1.86 -6.03 -1.52
C ASP A 21 -2.26 -4.56 -1.74
N ASN A 22 -3.51 -4.36 -2.14
CA ASN A 22 -4.14 -3.04 -2.30
C ASN A 22 -4.26 -2.29 -0.96
N SER A 23 -3.66 -2.81 0.12
CA SER A 23 -3.52 -2.11 1.37
C SER A 23 -2.80 -0.78 1.17
N VAL A 24 -3.53 0.28 1.55
CA VAL A 24 -3.03 1.64 1.71
C VAL A 24 -1.67 1.60 2.44
N PRO A 25 -0.65 2.30 1.94
CA PRO A 25 0.64 2.37 2.61
C PRO A 25 0.46 2.94 4.02
N THR A 26 1.04 2.23 4.98
CA THR A 26 0.95 2.60 6.40
C THR A 26 2.34 2.72 6.98
N MET A 27 2.48 3.66 7.93
CA MET A 27 3.67 3.83 8.75
C MET A 27 3.37 3.34 10.16
N SER A 28 4.21 2.45 10.66
CA SER A 28 4.03 1.94 12.02
C SER A 28 4.44 2.99 13.07
N SER A 29 3.80 2.94 14.24
CA SER A 29 4.20 3.76 15.39
C SER A 29 5.65 3.56 15.83
N LEU A 30 6.26 2.40 15.54
CA LEU A 30 7.68 2.13 15.83
C LEU A 30 8.57 2.92 14.87
N GLN A 31 8.30 2.82 13.57
CA GLN A 31 8.99 3.62 12.56
C GLN A 31 8.86 5.11 12.86
N MET A 32 7.66 5.59 13.23
CA MET A 32 7.47 6.99 13.57
C MET A 32 8.36 7.44 14.74
N VAL A 33 8.50 6.62 15.79
CA VAL A 33 9.38 6.91 16.93
C VAL A 33 10.84 6.95 16.52
N GLU A 34 11.26 6.05 15.64
CA GLU A 34 12.62 6.04 15.10
C GLU A 34 12.92 7.32 14.31
N TYR A 35 12.01 7.73 13.41
CA TYR A 35 12.11 8.99 12.66
C TYR A 35 12.18 10.21 13.59
N ILE A 36 11.33 10.28 14.61
CA ILE A 36 11.34 11.38 15.58
C ILE A 36 12.67 11.43 16.34
N ASN A 37 13.19 10.27 16.76
CA ASN A 37 14.47 10.21 17.48
C ASN A 37 15.66 10.55 16.56
N ALA A 38 15.61 10.17 15.29
CA ALA A 38 16.60 10.55 14.30
C ALA A 38 16.60 12.08 14.06
N ASP A 39 15.43 12.71 13.91
CA ASP A 39 15.29 14.17 13.78
C ASP A 39 15.85 14.90 15.02
N ARG A 40 15.50 14.43 16.22
CA ARG A 40 16.03 14.99 17.48
C ARG A 40 17.54 14.85 17.60
N LYS A 41 18.08 13.71 17.17
CA LYS A 41 19.53 13.47 17.17
C LYS A 41 20.22 14.42 16.21
N ALA A 42 19.73 14.54 14.97
CA ALA A 42 20.29 15.44 13.96
C ALA A 42 20.27 16.90 14.44
N LYS A 43 19.19 17.35 15.08
CA LYS A 43 19.08 18.69 15.68
C LYS A 43 20.08 18.90 16.81
N SER A 44 20.21 17.94 17.72
CA SER A 44 21.22 18.05 18.78
C SER A 44 22.64 18.12 18.23
N GLU A 45 22.98 17.33 17.21
CA GLU A 45 24.30 17.32 16.57
C GLU A 45 24.57 18.64 15.84
N ALA A 46 23.55 19.21 15.17
CA ALA A 46 23.64 20.52 14.51
C ALA A 46 23.91 21.66 15.51
N GLU A 47 23.43 21.53 16.74
CA GLU A 47 23.70 22.47 17.84
C GLU A 47 25.00 22.15 18.60
N GLY A 48 25.74 21.10 18.21
CA GLY A 48 26.96 20.65 18.88
C GLY A 48 26.73 19.97 20.23
N LEU A 49 25.50 19.52 20.50
CA LEU A 49 25.10 18.82 21.71
C LEU A 49 25.12 17.30 21.49
N ALA A 50 25.41 16.54 22.56
CA ALA A 50 25.34 15.08 22.52
C ALA A 50 23.88 14.59 22.69
N PHE A 51 23.45 13.62 21.88
CA PHE A 51 22.16 12.96 22.04
C PHE A 51 22.28 11.72 22.96
N PRO A 52 21.41 11.54 23.97
CA PRO A 52 20.31 12.42 24.37
C PRO A 52 20.72 13.54 25.35
N CYS A 53 20.08 14.71 25.23
CA CYS A 53 20.30 15.85 26.12
C CYS A 53 18.98 16.36 26.77
N LYS A 54 19.08 17.43 27.57
CA LYS A 54 17.92 18.02 28.27
C LYS A 54 16.83 18.49 27.31
N GLU A 55 17.23 19.05 26.18
CA GLU A 55 16.36 19.60 25.13
C GLU A 55 15.86 18.49 24.18
N TYR A 56 16.77 17.59 23.76
CA TYR A 56 16.48 16.48 22.87
C TYR A 56 16.51 15.13 23.61
N ARG A 57 15.39 14.77 24.24
CA ARG A 57 15.23 13.49 24.92
C ARG A 57 14.83 12.37 23.97
N VAL A 58 15.28 11.15 24.25
CA VAL A 58 14.79 9.96 23.55
C VAL A 58 13.30 9.79 23.79
N LEU A 59 12.52 9.74 22.71
CA LEU A 59 11.12 9.35 22.73
C LEU A 59 11.02 7.83 22.84
N GLN A 60 10.31 7.38 23.88
CA GLN A 60 10.00 5.96 24.06
C GLN A 60 8.67 5.64 23.38
N HIS A 61 8.55 4.43 22.82
CA HIS A 61 7.32 3.99 22.14
C HIS A 61 6.08 4.06 23.03
N LYS A 62 6.20 3.68 24.31
CA LYS A 62 5.13 3.81 25.30
C LYS A 62 4.57 5.24 25.46
N ASP A 63 5.43 6.25 25.32
CA ASP A 63 5.03 7.65 25.48
C ASP A 63 4.40 8.19 24.21
N PHE A 64 4.86 7.70 23.05
CA PHE A 64 4.20 7.92 21.77
C PHE A 64 2.77 7.35 21.78
N LEU A 65 2.57 6.10 22.22
CA LEU A 65 1.24 5.46 22.31
C LEU A 65 0.27 6.24 23.20
N LYS A 66 0.76 6.82 24.32
CA LYS A 66 -0.07 7.67 25.20
C LYS A 66 -0.44 9.00 24.55
N LYS A 67 0.36 9.51 23.62
CA LYS A 67 0.12 10.77 22.92
C LYS A 67 -0.84 10.58 21.74
N THR A 68 -0.80 9.45 21.05
CA THR A 68 -1.67 9.16 19.89
C THR A 68 -3.15 9.47 20.10
N PRO A 69 -3.84 8.97 21.16
CA PRO A 69 -5.26 9.27 21.37
C PRO A 69 -5.52 10.73 21.73
N LYS A 70 -4.52 11.47 22.24
CA LYS A 70 -4.63 12.91 22.52
C LYS A 70 -4.56 13.76 21.26
N VAL A 71 -3.78 13.33 20.28
CA VAL A 71 -3.59 14.05 19.00
C VAL A 71 -4.68 13.72 18.01
N LEU A 72 -5.00 12.42 17.85
CA LEU A 72 -5.97 11.96 16.85
C LEU A 72 -7.40 11.85 17.40
N GLY A 73 -7.57 11.92 18.72
CA GLY A 73 -8.83 11.59 19.40
C GLY A 73 -8.93 10.09 19.70
N GLY A 74 -9.48 9.74 20.86
CA GLY A 74 -9.55 8.35 21.33
C GLY A 74 -10.26 7.41 20.36
N GLU A 75 -11.48 7.79 19.94
CA GLU A 75 -12.30 6.98 19.02
C GLU A 75 -11.67 6.83 17.63
N HIS A 76 -11.10 7.91 17.08
CA HIS A 76 -10.49 7.88 15.75
C HIS A 76 -9.18 7.09 15.77
N SER A 77 -8.36 7.25 16.81
CA SER A 77 -7.10 6.52 16.94
C SER A 77 -7.30 5.00 17.02
N ALA A 78 -8.40 4.53 17.61
CA ALA A 78 -8.71 3.11 17.76
C ALA A 78 -8.83 2.38 16.41
N LYS A 79 -9.22 3.09 15.33
CA LYS A 79 -9.32 2.53 13.97
C LYS A 79 -7.98 2.07 13.41
N PHE A 80 -6.89 2.65 13.90
CA PHE A 80 -5.53 2.39 13.42
C PHE A 80 -4.74 1.53 14.40
N PHE A 81 -5.39 1.03 15.45
CA PHE A 81 -4.75 0.19 16.45
C PHE A 81 -4.36 -1.15 15.82
N ALA A 82 -3.13 -1.55 16.08
CA ALA A 82 -2.55 -2.78 15.58
C ALA A 82 -1.72 -3.45 16.67
N GLN A 83 -1.23 -4.65 16.38
CA GLN A 83 -0.29 -5.35 17.24
C GLN A 83 0.87 -5.86 16.39
N TYR A 84 2.07 -5.85 16.96
CA TYR A 84 3.24 -6.44 16.33
C TYR A 84 3.78 -7.57 17.21
N LYS A 85 4.40 -8.55 16.57
CA LYS A 85 5.08 -9.65 17.26
C LYS A 85 6.54 -9.25 17.48
N ASP A 86 6.95 -9.19 18.73
CA ASP A 86 8.34 -8.94 19.09
C ASP A 86 9.22 -10.19 18.85
N SER A 87 10.54 -9.99 18.85
CA SER A 87 11.58 -11.02 18.84
C SER A 87 11.37 -12.12 19.91
N THR A 88 10.78 -11.76 21.04
CA THR A 88 10.41 -12.67 22.13
C THR A 88 9.14 -13.48 21.87
N GLY A 89 8.47 -13.26 20.74
CA GLY A 89 7.22 -13.89 20.34
C GLY A 89 5.96 -13.27 20.96
N ARG A 90 6.10 -12.21 21.77
CA ARG A 90 4.97 -11.53 22.42
C ARG A 90 4.30 -10.55 21.47
N TYR A 91 2.97 -10.44 21.58
CA TYR A 91 2.20 -9.40 20.88
C TYR A 91 2.20 -8.13 21.72
N LEU A 92 2.68 -7.04 21.11
CA LEU A 92 2.75 -5.72 21.73
C LEU A 92 1.87 -4.72 20.96
N PRO A 93 1.22 -3.78 21.66
CA PRO A 93 0.34 -2.80 21.04
C PRO A 93 1.14 -1.83 20.16
N CYS A 94 0.62 -1.52 18.99
CA CYS A 94 1.16 -0.49 18.11
C CYS A 94 0.02 0.21 17.35
N TYR A 95 0.39 1.14 16.47
CA TYR A 95 -0.52 1.71 15.48
C TYR A 95 0.06 1.57 14.08
N GLN A 96 -0.82 1.46 13.10
CA GLN A 96 -0.51 1.54 11.67
C GLN A 96 -1.23 2.75 11.09
N PHE A 97 -0.48 3.83 10.86
CA PHE A 97 -1.06 5.09 10.43
C PHE A 97 -1.05 5.19 8.90
N PRO A 98 -2.19 5.47 8.25
CA PRO A 98 -2.16 5.94 6.88
C PRO A 98 -1.55 7.36 6.83
N LYS A 99 -1.19 7.80 5.62
CA LYS A 99 -0.42 9.02 5.37
C LYS A 99 -0.89 10.25 6.15
N ARG A 100 -2.19 10.55 6.15
CA ARG A 100 -2.74 11.72 6.84
C ARG A 100 -2.50 11.67 8.35
N GLU A 101 -2.82 10.56 8.99
CA GLU A 101 -2.65 10.36 10.43
C GLU A 101 -1.16 10.33 10.82
N ALA A 102 -0.30 9.74 9.98
CA ALA A 102 1.14 9.79 10.15
C ALA A 102 1.64 11.24 10.14
N CYS A 103 1.19 12.04 9.17
CA CYS A 103 1.53 13.47 9.09
C CYS A 103 1.01 14.26 10.30
N LEU A 104 -0.23 14.01 10.76
CA LEU A 104 -0.76 14.65 11.97
C LEU A 104 0.06 14.30 13.22
N MET A 105 0.49 13.05 13.34
CA MET A 105 1.38 12.65 14.42
C MET A 105 2.73 13.37 14.34
N ALA A 106 3.33 13.46 13.15
CA ALA A 106 4.60 14.16 12.93
C ALA A 106 4.49 15.67 13.22
N MET A 107 3.42 16.33 12.77
CA MET A 107 3.11 17.74 13.04
C MET A 107 3.05 18.05 14.53
N SER A 108 2.59 17.09 15.35
CA SER A 108 2.56 17.25 16.81
C SER A 108 3.96 17.31 17.47
N TYR A 109 5.03 17.04 16.71
CA TYR A 109 6.42 17.11 17.16
C TYR A 109 7.21 18.21 16.45
N SER A 110 7.19 18.29 15.11
CA SER A 110 7.78 19.41 14.36
C SER A 110 7.23 19.51 12.93
N TYR A 111 7.28 20.72 12.35
CA TYR A 111 6.87 20.96 10.96
C TYR A 111 7.83 20.34 9.94
N GLU A 112 9.14 20.34 10.23
CA GLU A 112 10.15 19.73 9.35
C GLU A 112 9.98 18.21 9.28
N LEU A 113 9.70 17.58 10.44
CA LEU A 113 9.42 16.16 10.50
C LEU A 113 8.14 15.83 9.73
N GLN A 114 7.12 16.70 9.76
CA GLN A 114 5.91 16.51 8.97
C GLN A 114 6.21 16.46 7.47
N ALA A 115 7.05 17.38 6.95
CA ALA A 115 7.45 17.37 5.54
C ALA A 115 8.20 16.07 5.19
N ALA A 116 9.19 15.68 5.99
CA ALA A 116 9.96 14.46 5.77
C ALA A 116 9.09 13.18 5.80
N VAL A 117 8.14 13.09 6.74
CA VAL A 117 7.19 11.97 6.81
C VAL A 117 6.23 11.98 5.62
N TYR A 118 5.78 13.15 5.17
CA TYR A 118 4.93 13.27 3.99
C TYR A 118 5.66 12.77 2.74
N ASP A 119 6.89 13.22 2.50
CA ASP A 119 7.70 12.83 1.36
C ASP A 119 7.99 11.32 1.37
N TYR A 120 8.31 10.76 2.54
CA TYR A 120 8.48 9.31 2.71
C TYR A 120 7.21 8.53 2.37
N MET A 121 6.05 8.99 2.84
CA MET A 121 4.77 8.33 2.55
C MET A 121 4.35 8.48 1.08
N GLU A 122 4.63 9.62 0.45
CA GLU A 122 4.40 9.82 -1.00
C GLU A 122 5.27 8.88 -1.83
N GLU A 123 6.53 8.70 -1.47
CA GLU A 123 7.42 7.78 -2.17
C GLU A 123 7.01 6.32 -1.96
N LEU A 124 6.54 5.95 -0.76
CA LEU A 124 5.93 4.64 -0.52
C LEU A 124 4.65 4.42 -1.34
N ASP A 125 3.78 5.42 -1.43
CA ASP A 125 2.60 5.40 -2.30
C ASP A 125 3.04 5.15 -3.74
N ARG A 126 4.03 5.89 -4.23
CA ARG A 126 4.55 5.77 -5.60
C ARG A 126 5.16 4.38 -5.88
N GLN A 127 5.92 3.83 -4.93
CA GLN A 127 6.52 2.50 -5.07
C GLN A 127 5.47 1.38 -5.12
N LYS A 128 4.33 1.57 -4.46
CA LYS A 128 3.20 0.63 -4.47
C LYS A 128 2.22 0.84 -5.65
N GLY A 129 2.64 1.56 -6.70
CA GLY A 129 1.83 1.82 -7.89
C GLY A 129 1.05 3.14 -7.86
N GLY A 130 1.21 3.95 -6.81
CA GLY A 130 0.45 5.17 -6.62
C GLY A 130 -1.05 4.88 -6.53
N TYR A 131 -1.88 5.69 -7.19
CA TYR A 131 -3.33 5.46 -7.28
C TYR A 131 -3.72 4.26 -8.15
N LEU A 132 -2.78 3.72 -8.93
CA LEU A 132 -3.03 2.60 -9.84
C LEU A 132 -2.34 1.36 -9.30
N ALA A 133 -3.13 0.45 -8.72
CA ALA A 133 -2.64 -0.83 -8.21
C ALA A 133 -1.98 -1.70 -9.31
N HIS A 134 -2.29 -1.43 -10.57
CA HIS A 134 -1.70 -2.09 -11.73
C HIS A 134 -1.17 -1.05 -12.71
N THR A 135 0.02 -1.27 -13.24
CA THR A 135 0.52 -0.50 -14.37
C THR A 135 -0.31 -0.81 -15.62
N ILE A 136 -0.34 0.12 -16.58
CA ILE A 136 -1.06 -0.10 -17.85
C ILE A 136 -0.55 -1.36 -18.57
N ASN A 137 0.76 -1.64 -18.47
CA ASN A 137 1.37 -2.84 -19.06
C ASN A 137 0.90 -4.12 -18.36
N GLU A 138 0.78 -4.12 -17.04
CA GLU A 138 0.21 -5.24 -16.28
C GLU A 138 -1.25 -5.49 -16.64
N LEU A 139 -2.05 -4.41 -16.78
CA LEU A 139 -3.44 -4.53 -17.23
C LEU A 139 -3.53 -5.14 -18.64
N GLN A 140 -2.66 -4.72 -19.56
CA GLN A 140 -2.57 -5.31 -20.90
C GLN A 140 -2.21 -6.80 -20.83
N HIS A 141 -1.24 -7.17 -19.99
CA HIS A 141 -0.84 -8.55 -19.80
C HIS A 141 -1.99 -9.40 -19.20
N ILE A 142 -2.68 -8.90 -18.17
CA ILE A 142 -3.82 -9.58 -17.54
C ILE A 142 -4.92 -9.85 -18.57
N VAL A 143 -5.28 -8.84 -19.36
CA VAL A 143 -6.32 -8.98 -20.38
C VAL A 143 -5.90 -9.97 -21.48
N ALA A 144 -4.63 -9.92 -21.92
CA ALA A 144 -4.10 -10.86 -22.90
C ALA A 144 -4.06 -12.31 -22.37
N SER A 145 -3.64 -12.52 -21.12
CA SER A 145 -3.65 -13.84 -20.48
C SER A 145 -5.08 -14.38 -20.30
N ALA A 146 -6.02 -13.53 -19.91
CA ALA A 146 -7.43 -13.91 -19.80
C ALA A 146 -8.03 -14.31 -21.16
N ARG A 147 -7.62 -13.62 -22.23
CA ARG A 147 -8.03 -13.95 -23.61
C ARG A 147 -7.51 -15.32 -24.05
N GLN A 148 -6.22 -15.58 -23.84
CA GLN A 148 -5.60 -16.87 -24.14
C GLN A 148 -6.27 -18.02 -23.37
N PHE A 149 -6.57 -17.82 -22.09
CA PHE A 149 -7.26 -18.82 -21.27
C PHE A 149 -8.69 -19.10 -21.75
N SER A 150 -9.43 -18.06 -22.15
CA SER A 150 -10.76 -18.22 -22.76
C SER A 150 -10.70 -18.97 -24.10
N ASP A 151 -9.63 -18.80 -24.85
CA ASP A 151 -9.41 -19.50 -26.13
C ASP A 151 -8.96 -20.96 -25.91
N GLU A 152 -8.35 -21.31 -24.77
CA GLU A 152 -7.91 -22.68 -24.41
C GLU A 152 -9.02 -23.59 -23.83
N ASP A 153 -9.95 -23.08 -23.00
CA ASP A 153 -11.15 -23.84 -22.51
C ASP A 153 -12.17 -24.11 -23.66
N SER A 154 -11.76 -23.86 -24.90
CA SER A 154 -12.59 -23.84 -26.11
C SER A 154 -12.97 -25.23 -26.65
N SER A 155 -12.47 -26.32 -26.06
CA SER A 155 -12.53 -27.65 -26.69
C SER A 155 -13.75 -28.53 -26.36
N ASP A 156 -14.70 -28.11 -25.50
CA ASP A 156 -15.81 -28.97 -25.06
C ASP A 156 -17.21 -28.30 -25.12
N ALA A 157 -18.22 -29.02 -25.60
CA ALA A 157 -19.35 -28.49 -26.40
C ALA A 157 -20.59 -27.97 -25.62
N GLY A 158 -21.23 -26.91 -26.15
CA GLY A 158 -22.63 -26.56 -25.87
C GLY A 158 -22.88 -25.48 -24.80
N LEU A 159 -22.83 -25.85 -23.52
CA LEU A 159 -23.14 -24.91 -22.41
C LEU A 159 -22.08 -23.80 -22.26
N ARG A 160 -20.84 -24.11 -22.70
CA ARG A 160 -19.70 -23.19 -22.72
C ARG A 160 -19.80 -22.11 -23.80
N LEU A 161 -20.63 -22.28 -24.83
CA LEU A 161 -20.73 -21.30 -25.92
C LEU A 161 -21.43 -20.00 -25.48
N ARG A 162 -22.46 -20.08 -24.64
CA ARG A 162 -23.11 -18.89 -24.08
C ARG A 162 -22.20 -18.15 -23.10
N LYS A 163 -21.53 -18.88 -22.20
CA LYS A 163 -20.53 -18.30 -21.29
C LYS A 163 -19.44 -17.57 -22.07
N ARG A 164 -18.93 -18.19 -23.15
CA ARG A 164 -17.97 -17.53 -24.05
C ARG A 164 -18.49 -16.26 -24.68
N GLN A 165 -19.75 -16.19 -25.07
CA GLN A 165 -20.30 -15.00 -25.71
C GLN A 165 -20.35 -13.81 -24.73
N ASP A 166 -20.71 -14.09 -23.47
CA ASP A 166 -20.71 -13.08 -22.41
C ASP A 166 -19.27 -12.69 -21.99
N ASP A 167 -18.38 -13.67 -21.84
CA ASP A 167 -16.96 -13.48 -21.49
C ASP A 167 -16.22 -12.69 -22.58
N LEU A 168 -16.51 -12.95 -23.86
CA LEU A 168 -15.92 -12.25 -25.00
C LEU A 168 -16.28 -10.76 -25.00
N VAL A 169 -17.55 -10.42 -24.73
CA VAL A 169 -18.01 -9.03 -24.63
C VAL A 169 -17.33 -8.33 -23.45
N LEU A 170 -17.15 -9.03 -22.34
CA LEU A 170 -16.47 -8.50 -21.16
C LEU A 170 -14.96 -8.27 -21.42
N LEU A 171 -14.30 -9.20 -22.09
CA LEU A 171 -12.90 -9.08 -22.50
C LEU A 171 -12.69 -7.95 -23.52
N GLU A 172 -13.54 -7.83 -24.53
CA GLU A 172 -13.48 -6.74 -25.52
C GLU A 172 -13.66 -5.37 -24.85
N ARG A 173 -14.59 -5.27 -23.89
CA ARG A 173 -14.75 -4.07 -23.07
C ARG A 173 -13.52 -3.77 -22.23
N ALA A 174 -12.89 -4.79 -21.63
CA ALA A 174 -11.67 -4.64 -20.85
C ALA A 174 -10.49 -4.16 -21.73
N GLU A 175 -10.29 -4.76 -22.90
CA GLU A 175 -9.28 -4.36 -23.90
C GLU A 175 -9.46 -2.90 -24.31
N TYR A 176 -10.71 -2.50 -24.61
CA TYR A 176 -11.05 -1.13 -24.97
C TYR A 176 -10.72 -0.13 -23.86
N LEU A 177 -11.07 -0.45 -22.60
CA LEU A 177 -10.79 0.42 -21.46
C LEU A 177 -9.28 0.55 -21.22
N VAL A 178 -8.53 -0.55 -21.26
CA VAL A 178 -7.06 -0.52 -21.09
C VAL A 178 -6.39 0.26 -22.22
N LYS A 179 -6.86 0.11 -23.46
CA LYS A 179 -6.38 0.88 -24.61
C LYS A 179 -6.66 2.37 -24.43
N ASN A 180 -7.86 2.76 -24.01
CA ASN A 180 -8.18 4.15 -23.76
C ASN A 180 -7.32 4.74 -22.64
N LEU A 181 -7.12 4.00 -21.55
CA LEU A 181 -6.23 4.41 -20.44
C LEU A 181 -4.80 4.63 -20.93
N SER A 182 -4.29 3.76 -21.81
CA SER A 182 -2.95 3.90 -22.42
C SER A 182 -2.78 5.14 -23.31
N GLN A 183 -3.89 5.70 -23.81
CA GLN A 183 -3.90 6.84 -24.72
C GLN A 183 -4.25 8.16 -24.02
N LEU A 184 -4.58 8.13 -22.72
CA LEU A 184 -4.86 9.34 -21.96
C LEU A 184 -3.58 10.19 -21.84
N PRO A 185 -3.59 11.44 -22.32
CA PRO A 185 -2.46 12.34 -22.11
C PRO A 185 -2.41 12.72 -20.62
N LEU A 186 -1.45 12.13 -19.89
CA LEU A 186 -1.17 12.52 -18.51
C LEU A 186 -0.37 13.82 -18.53
N ASN A 187 -1.09 14.95 -18.49
CA ASN A 187 -0.49 16.26 -18.38
C ASN A 187 -0.02 16.45 -16.92
N PHE A 188 1.14 15.88 -16.57
CA PHE A 188 1.80 16.18 -15.31
C PHE A 188 2.19 17.66 -15.36
N GLY A 189 1.53 18.48 -14.55
CA GLY A 189 1.80 19.92 -14.43
C GLY A 189 3.22 20.18 -13.94
N GLY A 190 4.18 20.15 -14.88
CA GLY A 190 5.55 20.58 -14.65
C GLY A 190 5.56 22.07 -14.37
N GLY A 191 5.95 22.43 -13.15
CA GLY A 191 6.14 23.80 -12.72
C GLY A 191 7.05 24.53 -13.70
N THR A 192 6.59 25.68 -14.16
CA THR A 192 7.41 26.65 -14.87
C THR A 192 8.55 27.07 -13.95
N SER A 193 9.76 26.64 -14.28
CA SER A 193 11.02 27.24 -13.84
C SER A 193 10.94 28.75 -14.07
N GLY A 194 10.86 29.51 -12.97
CA GLY A 194 10.94 30.96 -13.00
C GLY A 194 12.39 31.38 -13.21
N ASP A 195 12.72 31.77 -14.43
CA ASP A 195 13.86 32.64 -14.71
C ASP A 195 13.59 34.03 -14.10
N LYS A 196 14.39 34.44 -13.13
CA LYS A 196 14.82 35.83 -12.90
C LYS A 196 16.20 35.86 -12.29
#